data_AF-A0A965U8A6-F1
#
_entry.id   AF-A0A965U8A6-F1
#
_cell.length_a   1.000
_cell.length_b   1.000
_cell.length_c   1.000
_cell.angle_alpha   90.00
_cell.angle_beta   90.00
_cell.angle_gamma   90.00
#
_symmetry.space_group_name_H-M   'P 1'
#
loop_
_entity.id
_entity.type
_entity.pdbx_description
1 polymer ?
#
loop_
_entity_poly.entity_id
_entity_poly.type
_entity_poly.pdbx_seq_one_letter_code
_entity_poly.pdbx_strand_id
1 'polypeptide(L)'
;HTRLLHASSPNETELPRTLFISVYAAEDALPFGENPLPSLHAGQLVAGVESGLVRSAANHVRLPQKPRGASFFVQQAGNDPASM
;
A
#
# COMPACT_ATOMS: atom_id res chain seq x y z
N HIS A 1 -4.80 -7.94 -0.97
CA HIS A 1 -4.85 -7.74 0.49
C HIS A 1 -5.14 -6.27 0.91
N THR A 2 -4.96 -5.25 0.06
CA THR A 2 -5.23 -3.84 0.41
C THR A 2 -6.70 -3.43 0.54
N ARG A 3 -7.65 -4.34 0.27
CA ARG A 3 -9.10 -4.07 0.33
C ARG A 3 -9.76 -4.52 1.63
N LEU A 4 -9.01 -5.12 2.56
CA LEU A 4 -9.55 -5.53 3.85
C LEU A 4 -9.66 -4.31 4.76
N LEU A 5 -10.87 -3.99 5.22
CA LEU A 5 -11.07 -2.97 6.24
C LEU A 5 -10.41 -3.42 7.54
N HIS A 6 -9.58 -2.57 8.12
CA HIS A 6 -8.85 -2.85 9.35
C HIS A 6 -8.63 -1.56 10.15
N ALA A 7 -8.52 -1.70 11.47
CA ALA A 7 -8.24 -0.63 12.42
C ALA A 7 -7.51 -1.21 13.65
N SER A 8 -6.91 -0.34 14.46
CA SER A 8 -6.35 -0.70 15.76
C SER A 8 -6.86 0.25 16.84
N SER A 9 -6.99 -0.23 18.08
CA SER A 9 -7.17 0.63 19.25
C SER A 9 -5.93 1.49 19.52
N PRO A 10 -6.06 2.56 20.33
CA PRO A 10 -4.91 3.35 20.80
C PRO A 10 -3.84 2.49 21.48
N ASN A 11 -2.60 3.00 21.49
CA ASN A 11 -1.50 2.40 22.24
C ASN A 11 -1.48 3.01 23.65
N GLU A 12 -1.94 2.25 24.66
CA GLU A 12 -2.02 2.69 26.06
C GLU A 12 -0.70 2.48 26.84
N THR A 13 0.44 2.47 26.14
CA THR A 13 1.76 2.21 26.73
C THR A 13 2.78 3.23 26.25
N GLU A 14 3.83 3.43 27.05
CA GLU A 14 4.98 4.28 26.69
C GLU A 14 5.97 3.61 25.72
N LEU A 15 5.68 2.38 25.27
CA LEU A 15 6.57 1.62 24.37
C LEU A 15 6.10 1.71 22.91
N PRO A 16 7.02 1.79 21.94
CA PRO A 16 6.66 1.83 20.53
C PRO A 16 6.12 0.47 20.04
N ARG A 17 5.15 0.51 19.12
CA ARG A 17 4.67 -0.67 18.38
C ARG A 17 5.36 -0.73 17.02
N THR A 18 6.54 -1.32 16.98
CA THR A 18 7.32 -1.45 15.74
C THR A 18 6.72 -2.54 14.85
N LEU A 19 6.54 -2.22 13.56
CA LEU A 19 6.02 -3.15 12.55
C LEU A 19 7.03 -3.28 11.42
N PHE A 20 7.20 -4.50 10.91
CA PHE A 20 7.85 -4.76 9.63
C PHE A 20 6.78 -5.27 8.66
N ILE A 21 6.57 -4.54 7.57
CA ILE A 21 5.52 -4.85 6.59
C ILE A 21 6.19 -5.12 5.24
N SER A 22 5.90 -6.30 4.67
CA SER A 22 6.24 -6.65 3.29
C SER A 22 4.97 -6.91 2.51
N VAL A 23 4.85 -6.34 1.32
CA VAL A 23 3.67 -6.46 0.46
C VAL A 23 4.05 -7.24 -0.78
N TYR A 24 3.34 -8.34 -1.03
CA TYR A 24 3.49 -9.16 -2.22
C TYR A 24 2.29 -8.97 -3.16
N ALA A 25 2.58 -8.97 -4.46
CA ALA A 25 1.59 -9.03 -5.53
C ALA A 25 2.01 -10.16 -6.49
N ALA A 26 1.05 -10.65 -7.29
CA ALA A 26 1.39 -11.50 -8.41
C ALA A 26 2.23 -10.71 -9.43
N GLU A 27 3.15 -11.37 -10.12
CA GLU A 27 4.02 -10.73 -11.13
C GLU A 27 3.21 -10.03 -12.23
N ASP A 28 2.11 -10.65 -12.64
CA ASP A 28 1.18 -10.14 -13.65
C ASP A 28 0.23 -9.02 -13.16
N ALA A 29 0.35 -8.57 -11.91
CA ALA A 29 -0.55 -7.60 -11.28
C ALA A 29 0.13 -6.23 -11.13
N LEU A 30 -0.10 -5.34 -12.10
CA LEU A 30 0.42 -3.97 -12.03
C LEU A 30 -0.32 -3.09 -11.01
N PRO A 31 0.40 -2.22 -10.29
CA PRO A 31 -0.23 -1.26 -9.38
C PRO A 31 -0.97 -0.16 -10.15
N PHE A 32 -2.13 0.26 -9.65
CA PHE A 32 -2.92 1.36 -10.23
C PHE A 32 -2.39 2.76 -9.88
N GLY A 33 -1.37 2.86 -9.04
CA GLY A 33 -0.80 4.12 -8.61
C GLY A 33 0.57 3.92 -7.98
N GLU A 34 1.28 5.03 -7.78
CA GLU A 34 2.61 5.00 -7.19
C GLU A 34 2.57 4.48 -5.74
N ASN A 35 3.63 3.78 -5.35
CA ASN A 35 3.83 3.44 -3.94
C ASN A 35 4.10 4.73 -3.16
N PRO A 36 3.30 5.07 -2.14
CA PRO A 36 3.53 6.27 -1.32
C PRO A 36 4.83 6.22 -0.52
N LEU A 37 5.39 5.02 -0.32
CA LEU A 37 6.67 4.79 0.33
C LEU A 37 7.60 4.09 -0.67
N PRO A 38 8.36 4.84 -1.48
CA PRO A 38 9.28 4.26 -2.45
C PRO A 38 10.24 3.26 -1.78
N SER A 39 10.43 2.12 -2.42
CA SER A 39 11.31 1.06 -1.94
C SER A 39 12.19 0.57 -3.08
N LEU A 40 13.46 0.33 -2.80
CA LEU A 40 14.41 -0.25 -3.77
C LEU A 40 14.03 -1.70 -4.15
N HIS A 41 13.22 -2.36 -3.34
CA HIS A 41 12.73 -3.72 -3.57
C HIS A 41 11.38 -3.74 -4.31
N ALA A 42 10.84 -2.58 -4.69
CA ALA A 42 9.58 -2.52 -5.42
C ALA A 42 9.69 -3.25 -6.77
N GLY A 43 8.77 -4.18 -7.03
CA GLY A 43 8.76 -4.98 -8.26
C GLY A 43 9.75 -6.14 -8.29
N GLN A 44 10.51 -6.39 -7.22
CA GLN A 44 11.43 -7.51 -7.17
C GLN A 44 10.66 -8.85 -7.21
N LEU A 45 10.96 -9.69 -8.21
CA LEU A 45 10.43 -11.04 -8.27
C LEU A 45 11.09 -11.91 -7.18
N VAL A 46 10.29 -12.42 -6.25
CA VAL A 46 10.78 -13.25 -5.13
C VAL A 46 10.59 -14.75 -5.36
N ALA A 47 9.71 -15.14 -6.28
CA ALA A 47 9.45 -16.53 -6.66
C ALA A 47 8.77 -16.61 -8.04
N GLY A 48 9.16 -17.59 -8.85
CA GLY A 48 8.61 -17.81 -10.20
C GLY A 48 9.49 -17.25 -11.31
N VAL A 49 8.88 -16.98 -12.47
CA VAL A 49 9.54 -16.45 -13.67
C VAL A 49 8.67 -15.30 -14.21
N GLU A 50 9.31 -14.25 -14.74
CA GLU A 50 8.60 -13.16 -15.41
C GLU A 50 7.82 -13.69 -16.62
N SER A 51 6.53 -13.37 -16.69
CA SER A 51 5.65 -13.83 -17.76
C SER A 51 5.67 -12.89 -18.96
N GLY A 52 6.00 -11.62 -18.74
CA GLY A 52 5.84 -10.54 -19.73
C GLY A 52 4.37 -10.20 -20.01
N LEU A 53 3.44 -10.71 -19.21
CA LEU A 53 2.00 -10.50 -19.34
C LEU A 53 1.46 -9.67 -18.18
N VAL A 54 0.39 -8.92 -18.45
CA VAL A 54 -0.38 -8.21 -17.42
C VAL A 54 -1.78 -8.79 -17.39
N ARG A 55 -2.22 -9.23 -16.21
CA ARG A 55 -3.60 -9.66 -16.01
C ARG A 55 -4.50 -8.44 -15.91
N SER A 56 -5.44 -8.34 -16.83
CA SER A 56 -6.42 -7.26 -16.91
C SER A 56 -7.84 -7.79 -17.08
N ALA A 57 -8.81 -7.01 -16.61
CA ALA A 57 -10.23 -7.24 -16.81
C ALA A 57 -10.91 -5.90 -17.06
N ALA A 58 -11.98 -5.87 -17.85
CA ALA A 58 -12.75 -4.65 -18.08
C ALA A 58 -13.34 -4.15 -16.75
N ASN A 59 -12.83 -3.02 -16.25
CA ASN A 59 -13.28 -2.44 -14.99
C ASN A 59 -13.18 -0.91 -15.01
N HIS A 60 -13.95 -0.28 -14.12
CA HIS A 60 -13.81 1.14 -13.80
C HIS A 60 -13.52 1.26 -12.32
N VAL A 61 -12.39 1.88 -11.98
CA VAL A 61 -11.98 2.12 -10.61
C VAL A 61 -11.50 3.56 -10.47
N ARG A 62 -11.83 4.21 -9.36
CA ARG A 62 -11.21 5.51 -9.03
C ARG A 62 -9.79 5.23 -8.57
N LEU A 63 -8.83 5.95 -9.15
CA LEU A 63 -7.43 5.81 -8.76
C LEU A 63 -7.25 6.18 -7.27
N PRO A 64 -6.35 5.49 -6.55
CA PRO A 64 -6.07 5.83 -5.17
C PRO A 64 -5.43 7.23 -5.10
N GLN A 65 -5.80 7.98 -4.08
CA GLN A 65 -5.16 9.26 -3.80
C GLN A 65 -3.80 9.03 -3.18
N LYS A 66 -2.76 9.67 -3.71
CA LYS A 66 -1.43 9.64 -3.13
C LYS A 66 -1.39 10.51 -1.84
N PRO A 67 -1.01 9.94 -0.70
CA PRO A 67 -0.76 10.70 0.52
C PRO A 67 0.25 11.83 0.31
N ARG A 68 0.07 12.96 1.00
CA ARG A 68 1.12 14.00 1.10
C ARG A 68 2.01 13.80 2.33
N GLY A 69 1.47 13.20 3.39
CA GLY A 69 2.24 12.84 4.59
C GLY A 69 2.97 11.51 4.44
N ALA A 70 4.14 11.39 5.08
CA ALA A 70 4.93 10.16 5.08
C ALA A 70 4.36 9.07 6.00
N SER A 71 3.48 9.42 6.94
CA SER A 71 2.93 8.49 7.94
C SER A 71 1.54 8.01 7.54
N PHE A 72 1.40 6.69 7.44
CA PHE A 72 0.09 6.02 7.29
C PHE A 72 -0.90 6.39 8.40
N PHE A 73 -0.41 6.67 9.61
CA PHE A 73 -1.26 7.07 10.74
C PHE A 73 -1.88 8.47 10.56
N VAL A 74 -1.21 9.39 9.85
CA VAL A 74 -1.77 10.72 9.55
C VAL A 74 -2.99 10.58 8.64
N GLN A 75 -2.95 9.63 7.68
CA GLN A 75 -4.10 9.32 6.84
C GLN A 75 -5.23 8.67 7.63
N GLN A 76 -4.93 7.70 8.48
CA GLN A 76 -5.95 7.05 9.31
C GLN A 76 -6.65 8.03 10.26
N ALA A 77 -5.92 9.04 10.75
CA ALA A 77 -6.48 10.10 11.58
C ALA A 77 -7.34 11.12 10.81
N GLY A 78 -7.39 11.04 9.48
CA GLY A 78 -8.11 12.02 8.64
C GLY A 78 -7.40 13.37 8.52
N ASN A 79 -6.14 13.45 8.90
CA ASN A 79 -5.36 14.69 8.96
C ASN A 79 -4.41 14.85 7.77
N ASP A 80 -4.51 13.98 6.75
CA ASP A 80 -3.70 14.11 5.54
C ASP A 80 -4.18 15.32 4.73
N PRO A 81 -3.31 16.29 4.39
CA PRO A 81 -3.66 17.40 3.53
C PRO A 81 -4.28 16.95 2.21
N ALA A 82 -3.91 15.77 1.69
CA ALA A 82 -4.52 15.20 0.50
C ALA A 82 -6.05 15.06 0.65
N SER A 83 -6.56 14.76 1.83
CA SER A 83 -8.00 14.50 2.07
C SER A 83 -8.88 15.76 2.16
N MET A 84 -8.29 16.96 2.07
CA MET A 84 -8.99 18.26 1.91
C MET A 84 -9.03 18.69 0.45
#